data_AF-W9NPT0-F1
#
_entry.id   AF-W9NPT0-F1
#
_cell.length_a   1.000
_cell.length_b   1.000
_cell.length_c   1.000
_cell.angle_alpha   90.00
_cell.angle_beta   90.00
_cell.angle_gamma   90.00
#
_symmetry.space_group_name_H-M   'P 1'
#
loop_
_entity.id
_entity.type
_entity.pdbx_description
1 polymer ?
#
loop_
_entity_poly.entity_id
_entity_poly.type
_entity_poly.pdbx_seq_one_letter_code
_entity_poly.pdbx_strand_id
1 'polypeptide(L)'
;MLKPQANASRELVSLDGVWNFALSQSVDINDERAWERSIPPKLQVPVPASYNDIFIESNIRNHVGWVYYQRRFTIPLSWSQQRYFLRFDAATHRGRVYVDDQFVAEHISAHHKSIKSTLR
;
A
#
# COMPACT_ATOMS: atom_id res chain seq x y z
N MET A 1 3.82 1.52 19.54
CA MET A 1 4.85 1.11 18.57
C MET A 1 5.72 2.32 18.28
N LEU A 2 7.05 2.20 18.26
CA LEU A 2 7.94 3.35 18.03
C LEU A 2 7.78 3.89 16.60
N LYS A 3 7.87 5.21 16.44
CA LYS A 3 7.93 5.85 15.11
C LYS A 3 9.32 5.55 14.51
N PRO A 4 9.41 5.10 13.24
CA PRO A 4 10.70 4.92 12.60
C PRO A 4 11.42 6.27 12.50
N GLN A 5 12.71 6.27 12.77
CA GLN A 5 13.57 7.44 12.65
C GLN A 5 14.89 6.99 12.04
N ALA A 6 15.37 7.76 11.06
CA ALA A 6 16.69 7.54 10.48
C ALA A 6 17.77 7.90 11.51
N ASN A 7 18.80 7.06 11.61
CA ASN A 7 19.97 7.27 12.47
C ASN A 7 21.15 6.45 11.91
N ALA A 8 22.29 6.45 12.63
CA ALA A 8 23.50 5.75 12.20
C ALA A 8 23.33 4.23 11.96
N SER A 9 22.29 3.62 12.51
CA SER A 9 22.00 2.17 12.42
C SER A 9 20.72 1.83 11.65
N ARG A 10 19.96 2.84 11.22
CA ARG A 10 18.64 2.65 10.59
C ARG A 10 18.44 3.68 9.50
N GLU A 11 18.22 3.18 8.29
CA GLU A 11 17.76 3.99 7.17
C GLU A 11 16.24 3.97 7.09
N LEU A 12 15.66 5.04 6.56
CA LEU A 12 14.22 5.18 6.35
C LEU A 12 13.98 5.71 4.94
N VAL A 13 13.28 4.92 4.12
CA VAL A 13 12.85 5.32 2.77
C VAL A 13 11.35 5.51 2.80
N SER A 14 10.88 6.70 2.41
CA SER A 14 9.45 6.95 2.22
C SER A 14 8.99 6.35 0.89
N LEU A 15 7.82 5.73 0.89
CA LEU A 15 7.12 5.26 -0.31
C LEU A 15 6.00 6.23 -0.73
N ASP A 16 5.95 7.42 -0.14
CA ASP A 16 5.00 8.48 -0.50
C ASP A 16 5.18 8.93 -1.95
N GLY A 17 4.14 9.54 -2.49
CA GLY A 17 4.08 10.03 -3.87
C GLY A 17 3.00 9.32 -4.67
N VAL A 18 3.20 9.18 -5.97
CA VAL A 18 2.16 8.71 -6.90
C VAL A 18 2.16 7.19 -6.98
N TRP A 19 0.98 6.58 -6.82
CA TRP A 19 0.73 5.15 -6.94
C TRP A 19 -0.27 4.88 -8.07
N ASN A 20 -0.11 3.77 -8.78
CA ASN A 20 -1.12 3.32 -9.73
C ASN A 20 -2.35 2.83 -8.95
N PHE A 21 -3.53 3.14 -9.47
CA PHE A 21 -4.79 2.93 -8.78
C PHE A 21 -5.80 2.18 -9.66
N ALA A 22 -6.60 1.32 -9.04
CA ALA A 22 -7.73 0.67 -9.68
C ALA A 22 -8.84 0.36 -8.67
N LEU A 23 -10.09 0.38 -9.13
CA LEU A 23 -11.23 -0.14 -8.37
C LEU A 23 -11.37 -1.64 -8.62
N SER A 24 -11.75 -2.39 -7.57
CA SER A 24 -12.17 -3.78 -7.73
C SER A 24 -13.50 -3.87 -8.44
N GLN A 25 -13.62 -4.82 -9.35
CA GLN A 25 -14.86 -5.22 -10.04
C GLN A 25 -15.57 -6.39 -9.33
N SER A 26 -14.83 -7.18 -8.53
CA SER A 26 -15.35 -8.24 -7.67
C SER A 26 -15.47 -7.79 -6.21
N VAL A 27 -16.38 -8.45 -5.49
CA VAL A 27 -16.51 -8.35 -4.03
C VAL A 27 -15.37 -9.11 -3.33
N ASP A 28 -14.94 -10.24 -3.89
CA ASP A 28 -13.79 -10.99 -3.39
C ASP A 28 -12.53 -10.59 -4.15
N ILE A 29 -11.57 -10.05 -3.40
CA ILE A 29 -10.25 -9.65 -3.90
C ILE A 29 -9.45 -10.85 -4.46
N ASN A 30 -9.77 -12.07 -4.02
CA ASN A 30 -9.09 -13.29 -4.44
C ASN A 30 -9.52 -13.76 -5.83
N ASP A 31 -10.66 -13.30 -6.35
CA ASP A 31 -11.08 -13.62 -7.71
C ASP A 31 -10.21 -12.88 -8.74
N GLU A 32 -9.87 -11.63 -8.42
CA GLU A 32 -9.12 -10.78 -9.35
C GLU A 32 -7.62 -10.94 -9.24
N ARG A 33 -7.11 -11.23 -8.04
CA ARG A 33 -5.67 -11.34 -7.74
C ARG A 33 -4.89 -10.18 -8.37
N ALA A 34 -5.40 -8.95 -8.21
CA ALA A 34 -4.88 -7.79 -8.96
C ALA A 34 -3.40 -7.48 -8.65
N TRP A 35 -2.88 -7.98 -7.52
CA TRP A 35 -1.47 -7.89 -7.16
C TRP A 35 -0.53 -8.67 -8.08
N GLU A 36 -1.02 -9.72 -8.77
CA GLU A 36 -0.21 -10.60 -9.66
C GLU A 36 0.06 -10.00 -11.04
N ARG A 37 -0.48 -8.80 -11.29
CA ARG A 37 -0.35 -8.10 -12.57
C ARG A 37 -0.03 -6.64 -12.34
N SER A 38 0.60 -6.04 -13.34
CA SER A 38 0.81 -4.60 -13.34
C SER A 38 -0.52 -3.89 -13.54
N ILE A 39 -0.92 -3.05 -12.59
CA ILE A 39 -2.01 -2.10 -12.73
C ILE A 39 -1.53 -1.01 -13.72
N PRO A 40 -2.24 -0.82 -14.85
CA PRO A 40 -1.88 0.22 -15.81
C PRO A 40 -1.95 1.61 -15.15
N PRO A 41 -1.06 2.56 -15.51
CA PRO A 41 -1.04 3.92 -14.95
C PRO A 41 -2.16 4.81 -15.54
N LYS A 42 -3.37 4.27 -15.70
CA LYS A 42 -4.55 5.00 -16.20
C LYS A 42 -5.14 5.91 -15.12
N LEU A 43 -5.19 5.40 -13.89
CA LEU A 43 -5.55 6.16 -12.71
C LEU A 43 -4.35 6.14 -11.75
N GLN A 44 -4.08 7.30 -11.18
CA GLN A 44 -2.97 7.50 -10.27
C GLN A 44 -3.41 8.35 -9.10
N VAL A 45 -2.94 8.00 -7.92
CA VAL A 45 -3.36 8.63 -6.67
C VAL A 45 -2.13 9.06 -5.87
N PRO A 46 -2.09 10.29 -5.33
CA PRO A 46 -1.05 10.69 -4.41
C PRO A 46 -1.26 9.98 -3.06
N VAL A 47 -0.17 9.51 -2.47
CA VAL A 47 -0.13 8.94 -1.12
C VAL A 47 0.82 9.79 -0.29
N PRO A 48 0.41 10.28 0.91
CA PRO A 48 -0.87 10.00 1.58
C PRO A 48 -2.02 10.89 1.09
N ALA A 49 -3.15 10.28 0.71
CA ALA A 49 -4.43 10.96 0.50
C ALA A 49 -5.60 9.97 0.52
N SER A 50 -6.81 10.48 0.78
CA SER A 50 -8.06 9.75 0.54
C SER A 50 -8.38 9.78 -0.95
N TYR A 51 -8.55 8.61 -1.60
CA TYR A 51 -8.83 8.58 -3.05
C TYR A 51 -10.19 9.23 -3.40
N ASN A 52 -11.15 9.24 -2.47
CA ASN A 52 -12.49 9.77 -2.66
C ASN A 52 -12.52 11.28 -2.97
N ASP A 53 -11.45 12.01 -2.60
CA ASP A 53 -11.33 13.45 -2.80
C ASP A 53 -10.34 13.83 -3.92
N ILE A 54 -9.69 12.82 -4.54
CA ILE A 54 -8.74 13.04 -5.65
C ILE A 54 -9.46 13.02 -7.00
N PHE A 55 -10.42 12.12 -7.15
CA PHE A 55 -11.15 11.91 -8.40
C PHE A 55 -12.51 12.63 -8.37
N ILE A 56 -12.93 13.19 -9.49
CA ILE A 56 -14.19 13.94 -9.62
C ILE A 56 -15.35 12.98 -9.96
N GLU A 57 -15.02 11.82 -10.53
CA GLU A 57 -15.98 10.83 -10.97
C GLU A 57 -16.72 10.21 -9.78
N SER A 58 -18.06 10.33 -9.81
CA SER A 58 -18.91 9.92 -8.68
C SER A 58 -18.87 8.42 -8.39
N ASN A 59 -18.58 7.59 -9.39
CA ASN A 59 -18.39 6.15 -9.20
C ASN A 59 -17.13 5.83 -8.38
N ILE A 60 -16.05 6.61 -8.53
CA ILE A 60 -14.84 6.46 -7.73
C ILE A 60 -15.08 7.02 -6.33
N ARG A 61 -15.65 8.22 -6.23
CA ARG A 61 -15.91 8.89 -4.94
C ARG A 61 -16.82 8.09 -4.02
N ASN A 62 -17.84 7.45 -4.58
CA ASN A 62 -18.85 6.69 -3.83
C ASN A 62 -18.60 5.17 -3.89
N HIS A 63 -17.41 4.74 -4.30
CA HIS A 63 -17.09 3.32 -4.42
C HIS A 63 -17.18 2.62 -3.06
N VAL A 64 -17.81 1.45 -3.04
CA VAL A 64 -17.89 0.57 -1.87
C VAL A 64 -17.28 -0.78 -2.25
N GLY A 65 -16.17 -1.12 -1.63
CA GLY A 65 -15.47 -2.37 -1.88
C GLY A 65 -13.96 -2.19 -1.83
N TRP A 66 -13.24 -3.15 -2.42
CA TRP A 66 -11.80 -3.11 -2.51
C TRP A 66 -11.34 -2.11 -3.56
N VAL A 67 -10.19 -1.50 -3.28
CA VAL A 67 -9.42 -0.69 -4.22
C VAL A 67 -7.97 -1.14 -4.14
N TYR A 68 -7.26 -0.98 -5.25
CA TYR A 68 -5.87 -1.39 -5.36
C TYR A 68 -4.96 -0.19 -5.51
N TYR A 69 -3.90 -0.18 -4.72
CA TYR A 69 -2.78 0.74 -4.82
C TYR A 69 -1.54 -0.09 -5.19
N GLN A 70 -0.85 0.28 -6.27
CA GLN A 70 0.37 -0.42 -6.68
C GLN A 70 1.49 0.58 -6.97
N ARG A 71 2.67 0.28 -6.42
CA ARG A 71 3.90 1.03 -6.69
C ARG A 71 5.09 0.07 -6.72
N ARG A 72 6.00 0.32 -7.66
CA ARG A 72 7.32 -0.32 -7.67
C ARG A 72 8.30 0.53 -6.87
N PHE A 73 9.14 -0.13 -6.10
CA PHE A 73 10.23 0.47 -5.37
C PHE A 73 11.45 -0.45 -5.43
N THR A 74 12.61 0.08 -5.12
CA THR A 74 13.87 -0.67 -5.10
C THR A 74 14.39 -0.71 -3.68
N ILE A 75 14.85 -1.88 -3.24
CA ILE A 75 15.54 -2.02 -1.96
C ILE A 75 16.97 -1.53 -2.15
N PRO A 76 17.44 -0.55 -1.35
CA PRO A 76 18.83 -0.09 -1.43
C PRO A 76 19.81 -1.24 -1.25
N LEU A 77 20.85 -1.28 -2.09
CA LEU A 77 21.91 -2.31 -2.01
C LEU A 77 22.61 -2.32 -0.64
N SER A 78 22.68 -1.15 0.04
CA SER A 78 23.23 -1.00 1.38
C SER A 78 22.52 -1.83 2.44
N TRP A 79 21.28 -2.29 2.17
CA TRP A 79 20.48 -3.09 3.11
C TRP A 79 20.73 -4.59 2.95
N SER A 80 21.68 -5.00 2.10
CA SER A 80 22.05 -6.42 1.98
C SER A 80 22.42 -6.98 3.36
N GLN A 81 21.88 -8.15 3.70
CA GLN A 81 22.04 -8.80 5.01
C GLN A 81 21.41 -8.06 6.22
N GLN A 82 20.66 -6.97 6.00
CA GLN A 82 19.89 -6.30 7.04
C GLN A 82 18.44 -6.76 7.03
N ARG A 83 17.77 -6.60 8.18
CA ARG A 83 16.33 -6.81 8.28
C ARG A 83 15.59 -5.53 7.94
N TYR A 84 14.83 -5.55 6.85
CA TYR A 84 13.97 -4.44 6.45
C TYR A 84 12.50 -4.71 6.80
N PHE A 85 11.73 -3.63 6.92
CA PHE A 85 10.31 -3.67 7.24
C PHE A 85 9.54 -2.77 6.30
N LEU A 86 8.39 -3.26 5.84
CA LEU A 86 7.41 -2.43 5.16
C LEU A 86 6.37 -1.96 6.18
N ARG A 87 6.15 -0.65 6.25
CA ARG A 87 5.23 -0.04 7.20
C ARG A 87 4.28 0.93 6.51
N PHE A 88 2.99 0.78 6.80
CA PHE A 88 1.97 1.76 6.49
C PHE A 88 1.49 2.37 7.80
N ASP A 89 1.49 3.69 7.92
CA ASP A 89 1.02 4.34 9.13
C ASP A 89 -0.49 4.19 9.34
N ALA A 90 -1.25 4.19 8.24
CA ALA A 90 -2.67 3.88 8.24
C ALA A 90 -3.11 3.28 6.89
N ALA A 91 -4.10 2.39 6.95
CA ALA A 91 -4.92 1.99 5.81
C ALA A 91 -6.36 1.86 6.30
N THR A 92 -7.24 2.71 5.78
CA THR A 92 -8.61 2.86 6.29
C THR A 92 -9.60 2.28 5.26
N HIS A 93 -10.52 1.39 5.62
CA HIS A 93 -10.75 0.72 6.92
C HIS A 93 -10.08 -0.65 7.04
N ARG A 94 -9.79 -1.33 5.93
CA ARG A 94 -9.10 -2.61 5.89
C ARG A 94 -8.05 -2.56 4.80
N GLY A 95 -6.84 -3.02 5.10
CA GLY A 95 -5.73 -3.04 4.15
C GLY A 95 -5.08 -4.42 4.12
N ARG A 96 -4.84 -4.93 2.91
CA ARG A 96 -3.96 -6.08 2.66
C ARG A 96 -2.75 -5.61 1.86
N VAL A 97 -1.60 -6.13 2.20
CA VAL A 97 -0.33 -5.79 1.55
C VAL A 97 0.25 -7.04 0.92
N TYR A 98 0.61 -6.88 -0.34
CA TYR A 98 1.32 -7.89 -1.13
C TYR A 98 2.64 -7.27 -1.60
N VAL A 99 3.70 -8.06 -1.58
CA VAL A 99 4.98 -7.72 -2.21
C VAL A 99 5.22 -8.78 -3.27
N ASP A 100 5.33 -8.31 -4.51
CA ASP A 100 5.16 -9.17 -5.68
C ASP A 100 3.85 -9.95 -5.55
N ASP A 101 3.91 -11.28 -5.56
CA ASP A 101 2.74 -12.14 -5.48
C ASP A 101 2.46 -12.67 -4.06
N GLN A 102 3.28 -12.27 -3.08
CA GLN A 102 3.22 -12.81 -1.72
C GLN A 102 2.42 -11.91 -0.79
N PHE A 103 1.47 -12.49 -0.07
CA PHE A 103 0.77 -11.82 1.02
C PHE A 103 1.70 -11.62 2.21
N VAL A 104 1.86 -10.38 2.66
CA VAL A 104 2.83 -10.04 3.70
C VAL A 104 2.20 -9.47 4.97
N ALA A 105 1.02 -8.84 4.88
CA ALA A 105 0.28 -8.36 6.04
C ALA A 105 -1.18 -8.02 5.72
N GLU A 106 -2.03 -8.09 6.75
CA GLU A 106 -3.39 -7.54 6.76
C GLU A 106 -3.59 -6.70 8.02
N HIS A 107 -4.42 -5.67 7.89
CA HIS A 107 -4.87 -4.87 9.01
C HIS A 107 -6.34 -4.46 8.85
N ILE A 108 -7.07 -4.47 9.96
CA ILE A 108 -8.46 -4.00 10.06
C ILE A 108 -8.48 -2.84 11.06
N SER A 109 -8.67 -1.63 10.55
CA SER A 109 -8.72 -0.37 11.28
C SER A 109 -10.15 -0.07 11.73
N ALA A 110 -10.39 -0.07 13.04
CA ALA A 110 -11.60 0.53 13.61
C ALA A 110 -11.46 2.07 13.73
N HIS A 111 -10.32 2.57 14.23
CA HIS A 111 -10.11 4.03 14.48
C HIS A 111 -8.67 4.55 14.25
N HIS A 112 -7.68 3.66 14.07
CA HIS A 112 -6.29 3.85 13.58
C HIS A 112 -5.47 2.67 14.10
N LYS A 113 -4.63 2.08 13.24
CA LYS A 113 -3.40 1.34 13.61
C LYS A 113 -2.61 1.00 12.33
N SER A 114 -1.29 0.96 12.49
CA SER A 114 -0.30 0.82 11.42
C SER A 114 -0.15 -0.64 10.97
N ILE A 115 0.04 -0.86 9.67
CA ILE A 115 0.42 -2.16 9.11
C ILE A 115 1.94 -2.28 9.17
N LYS A 116 2.46 -3.37 9.74
CA LYS A 116 3.89 -3.70 9.70
C LYS A 116 4.06 -5.12 9.16
N SER A 117 4.88 -5.26 8.12
CA SER A 117 5.37 -6.55 7.67
C SER A 117 6.89 -6.61 7.69
N THR A 118 7.43 -7.80 7.99
CA THR A 118 8.85 -8.09 7.79
C THR A 118 8.97 -8.74 6.42
N LEU A 119 9.71 -8.10 5.52
CA LEU A 119 10.12 -8.72 4.28
C LEU A 119 11.46 -9.42 4.54
N ARG A 120 11.63 -10.62 3.99
CA ARG A 120 12.90 -11.36 4.03
C ARG A 120 13.66 -11.19 2.73
#